data_AF-A0A0R2JUZ4-F1
#
_entry.id   AF-A0A0R2JUZ4-F1
#
_cell.length_a   1.000
_cell.length_b   1.000
_cell.length_c   1.000
_cell.angle_alpha   90.00
_cell.angle_beta   90.00
_cell.angle_gamma   90.00
#
_symmetry.space_group_name_H-M   'P 1'
#
loop_
_entity.id
_entity.type
_entity.pdbx_description
1 polymer ?
#
loop_
_entity_poly.entity_id
_entity_poly.type
_entity_poly.pdbx_seq_one_letter_code
_entity_poly.pdbx_strand_id
1 'polypeptide(L)'
;MDLNKEKIPTGKFINNIGKYDFSKQQPLKDHLDKMKKTKEGGFDTMFSVEPDENGQIAKLSDPKTNRSVTFQSERNGLVVFSGQSFNKKISFESGKGHKYGAIALEPQMLPDTANHPSFGDVSLKAGKTTTKTITYQIDY
;
A
#
# COMPACT_ATOMS: atom_id res chain seq x y z
N MET A 1 -1.45 10.32 -0.19
CA MET A 1 -1.59 11.53 -1.05
C MET A 1 -3.05 11.94 -1.10
N ASP A 2 -3.33 13.17 -1.49
CA ASP A 2 -4.69 13.67 -1.72
C ASP A 2 -5.28 13.13 -3.04
N LEU A 3 -6.59 12.88 -3.05
CA LEU A 3 -7.31 12.33 -4.20
C LEU A 3 -8.55 13.16 -4.51
N ASN A 4 -8.82 13.34 -5.81
CA ASN A 4 -10.09 13.94 -6.23
C ASN A 4 -11.25 12.92 -6.11
N LYS A 5 -12.47 13.38 -6.45
CA LYS A 5 -13.70 12.56 -6.39
C LYS A 5 -13.68 11.28 -7.23
N GLU A 6 -12.81 11.22 -8.24
CA GLU A 6 -12.60 10.09 -9.16
C GLU A 6 -11.47 9.17 -8.70
N LYS A 7 -10.88 9.42 -7.53
CA LYS A 7 -9.70 8.73 -6.98
C LYS A 7 -8.40 8.93 -7.77
N ILE A 8 -8.28 10.05 -8.47
CA ILE A 8 -7.06 10.45 -9.17
C ILE A 8 -6.22 11.36 -8.26
N PRO A 9 -4.90 11.15 -8.13
CA PRO A 9 -4.01 12.00 -7.35
C PRO A 9 -4.11 13.47 -7.76
N THR A 10 -4.18 14.37 -6.77
CA THR A 10 -4.25 15.83 -7.05
C THR A 10 -2.88 16.49 -7.18
N GLY A 11 -1.79 15.73 -6.97
CA GLY A 11 -0.43 16.28 -6.85
C GLY A 11 -0.05 16.65 -5.41
N LYS A 12 -1.02 16.76 -4.49
CA LYS A 12 -0.79 17.21 -3.12
C LYS A 12 -0.46 16.05 -2.16
N PHE A 13 0.63 16.22 -1.41
CA PHE A 13 0.95 15.37 -0.27
C PHE A 13 0.22 15.86 0.99
N ILE A 14 -0.24 14.91 1.81
CA ILE A 14 -0.90 15.17 3.09
C ILE A 14 -0.13 14.39 4.15
N ASN A 15 0.10 15.01 5.31
CA ASN A 15 0.67 14.35 6.47
C ASN A 15 -0.15 13.10 6.84
N ASN A 16 0.54 11.99 7.09
CA ASN A 16 -0.05 10.69 7.39
C ASN A 16 -0.59 10.56 8.82
N ILE A 17 -0.73 11.66 9.58
CA ILE A 17 -1.13 11.63 10.99
C ILE A 17 -2.44 10.86 11.26
N GLY A 18 -2.52 10.23 12.43
CA GLY A 18 -3.74 9.60 12.92
C GLY A 18 -3.97 8.20 12.34
N LYS A 19 -4.97 8.05 11.45
CA LYS A 19 -5.36 6.73 10.91
C LYS A 19 -4.44 6.22 9.80
N TYR A 20 -3.59 7.07 9.25
CA TYR A 20 -2.63 6.73 8.20
C TYR A 20 -1.18 6.60 8.73
N ASP A 21 -0.96 6.74 10.04
CA ASP A 21 0.38 6.84 10.61
C ASP A 21 0.93 5.47 10.98
N PHE A 22 1.65 4.86 10.05
CA PHE A 22 2.31 3.57 10.24
C PHE A 22 3.81 3.71 10.59
N SER A 23 4.25 4.90 11.06
CA SER A 23 5.66 5.13 11.44
C SER A 23 6.09 4.29 12.64
N LYS A 24 5.13 3.82 13.44
CA LYS A 24 5.33 2.84 14.51
C LYS A 24 4.48 1.61 14.20
N GLN A 25 5.03 0.44 14.47
CA GLN A 25 4.28 -0.81 14.35
C GLN A 25 3.05 -0.77 15.26
N GLN A 26 1.87 -0.95 14.67
CA GLN A 26 0.59 -0.97 15.36
C GLN A 26 -0.33 -2.02 14.70
N PRO A 27 -1.31 -2.58 15.43
CA PRO A 27 -2.30 -3.47 14.85
C PRO A 27 -3.08 -2.77 13.72
N LEU A 28 -3.18 -3.41 12.55
CA LEU A 28 -3.96 -2.89 11.42
C LEU A 28 -5.43 -2.60 11.80
N LYS A 29 -5.98 -3.35 12.76
CA LYS A 29 -7.33 -3.15 13.30
C LYS A 29 -7.53 -1.73 13.85
N ASP A 30 -6.56 -1.16 14.55
CA ASP A 30 -6.70 0.14 15.20
C ASP A 30 -6.76 1.28 14.16
N HIS A 31 -6.10 1.07 13.03
CA HIS A 31 -6.17 1.93 11.86
C HIS A 31 -7.50 1.76 11.11
N LEU A 32 -7.92 0.52 10.86
CA LEU A 32 -9.17 0.20 10.17
C LEU A 32 -10.42 0.64 10.95
N ASP A 33 -10.41 0.55 12.28
CA ASP A 33 -11.53 0.99 13.11
C ASP A 33 -11.78 2.50 12.94
N LYS A 34 -10.72 3.30 12.79
CA LYS A 34 -10.81 4.73 12.45
C LYS A 34 -11.31 4.97 11.02
N MET A 35 -11.09 4.03 10.10
CA MET A 35 -11.55 4.10 8.72
C MET A 35 -13.02 3.70 8.54
N LYS A 36 -13.63 2.96 9.46
CA LYS A 36 -15.04 2.49 9.34
C LYS A 36 -16.07 3.60 9.13
N LYS A 37 -15.78 4.81 9.63
CA LYS A 37 -16.66 5.99 9.50
C LYS A 37 -16.40 6.80 8.22
N THR A 38 -15.40 6.44 7.41
CA THR A 38 -15.14 7.11 6.13
C THR A 38 -16.00 6.48 5.03
N LYS A 39 -16.11 7.19 3.89
CA LYS A 39 -16.81 6.70 2.71
C LYS A 39 -16.23 5.38 2.19
N GLU A 40 -14.91 5.25 2.25
CA GLU A 40 -14.17 4.07 1.78
C GLU A 40 -14.31 2.90 2.75
N GLY A 41 -14.43 3.15 4.05
CA GLY A 41 -14.57 2.10 5.05
C GLY A 41 -13.34 1.20 5.18
N GLY A 42 -12.17 1.64 4.69
CA GLY A 42 -10.91 0.90 4.66
C GLY A 42 -9.86 1.67 3.84
N PHE A 43 -8.68 1.07 3.68
CA PHE A 43 -7.62 1.61 2.84
C PHE A 43 -7.82 1.24 1.38
N ASP A 44 -7.62 2.25 0.56
CA ASP A 44 -7.41 2.19 -0.89
C ASP A 44 -6.58 3.44 -1.17
N THR A 45 -5.35 3.41 -0.63
CA THR A 45 -4.60 4.62 -0.28
C THR A 45 -3.16 4.47 -0.69
N MET A 46 -2.66 5.50 -1.37
CA MET A 46 -1.25 5.62 -1.75
C MET A 46 -0.45 6.36 -0.69
N PHE A 47 0.66 5.75 -0.29
CA PHE A 47 1.68 6.32 0.57
C PHE A 47 2.91 6.67 -0.26
N SER A 48 3.47 7.86 -0.02
CA SER A 48 4.85 8.13 -0.40
C SER A 48 5.73 7.39 0.58
N VAL A 49 6.66 6.59 0.08
CA VAL A 49 7.57 5.80 0.89
C VAL A 49 8.99 6.00 0.41
N GLU A 50 9.92 5.92 1.35
CA GLU A 50 11.34 5.88 1.08
C GLU A 50 11.89 4.61 1.74
N PRO A 51 12.74 3.84 1.06
CA PRO A 51 13.38 2.69 1.66
C PRO A 51 14.26 3.12 2.83
N ASP A 52 14.27 2.33 3.91
CA ASP A 52 15.28 2.46 4.95
C ASP A 52 16.67 1.96 4.49
N GLU A 53 17.64 1.94 5.41
CA GLU A 53 19.02 1.50 5.12
C GLU A 53 19.12 0.06 4.58
N ASN A 54 18.10 -0.78 4.80
CA ASN A 54 18.01 -2.16 4.32
C ASN A 54 17.09 -2.31 3.10
N GLY A 55 16.65 -1.20 2.50
CA GLY A 55 15.73 -1.21 1.36
C GLY A 55 14.27 -1.47 1.74
N GLN A 56 13.94 -1.57 3.03
CA GLN A 56 12.59 -1.91 3.50
C GLN A 56 11.67 -0.68 3.39
N ILE A 57 10.48 -0.90 2.82
CA ILE A 57 9.43 0.12 2.71
C ILE A 57 8.17 -0.23 3.52
N ALA A 58 7.98 -1.51 3.86
CA ALA A 58 6.87 -1.97 4.69
C ALA A 58 7.16 -3.34 5.31
N LYS A 59 6.54 -3.62 6.45
CA LYS A 59 6.51 -4.94 7.08
C LYS A 59 5.09 -5.26 7.57
N LEU A 60 4.60 -6.44 7.21
CA LEU A 60 3.35 -7.00 7.73
C LEU A 60 3.68 -8.22 8.59
N SER A 61 3.24 -8.20 9.86
CA SER A 61 3.52 -9.26 10.82
C SER A 61 2.23 -9.78 11.46
N ASP A 62 2.15 -11.09 11.67
CA ASP A 62 1.14 -11.73 12.51
C ASP A 62 1.78 -12.23 13.81
N PRO A 63 1.58 -11.53 14.95
CA PRO A 63 2.21 -11.92 16.21
C PRO A 63 1.67 -13.24 16.79
N LYS A 64 0.55 -13.78 16.28
CA LYS A 64 0.03 -15.08 16.75
C LYS A 64 0.77 -16.25 16.14
N THR A 65 1.28 -16.09 14.92
CA THR A 65 1.98 -17.14 14.18
C THR A 65 3.47 -16.87 14.02
N ASN A 66 3.95 -15.71 14.46
CA ASN A 66 5.29 -15.16 14.25
C ASN A 66 5.69 -14.98 12.78
N ARG A 67 4.75 -15.18 11.85
CA ARG A 67 4.98 -14.98 10.42
C ARG A 67 5.08 -13.50 10.12
N SER A 68 6.00 -13.15 9.22
CA SER A 68 6.03 -11.79 8.67
C SER A 68 6.47 -11.78 7.21
N VAL A 69 6.04 -10.74 6.50
CA VAL A 69 6.51 -10.40 5.16
C VAL A 69 7.08 -9.00 5.19
N THR A 70 8.36 -8.88 4.86
CA THR A 70 9.07 -7.61 4.69
C THR A 70 9.17 -7.30 3.20
N PHE A 71 8.74 -6.09 2.82
CA PHE A 71 8.71 -5.61 1.44
C PHE A 71 9.88 -4.66 1.26
N GLN A 72 10.78 -4.99 0.33
CA GLN A 72 11.92 -4.15 -0.03
C GLN A 72 11.77 -3.68 -1.47
N SER A 73 11.94 -2.38 -1.70
CA SER A 73 11.87 -1.79 -3.04
C SER A 73 12.49 -0.40 -3.09
N GLU A 74 13.10 -0.06 -4.22
CA GLU A 74 13.57 1.30 -4.54
C GLU A 74 12.45 2.21 -5.09
N ARG A 75 11.21 1.73 -5.13
CA ARG A 75 10.06 2.48 -5.63
C ARG A 75 9.51 3.43 -4.57
N ASN A 76 9.08 4.62 -4.99
CA ASN A 76 8.70 5.70 -4.09
C ASN A 76 7.22 5.71 -3.66
N GLY A 77 6.44 4.70 -4.05
CA GLY A 77 5.02 4.58 -3.75
C GLY A 77 4.66 3.20 -3.21
N LEU A 78 3.75 3.19 -2.23
CA LEU A 78 3.10 1.98 -1.75
C LEU A 78 1.59 2.19 -1.77
N VAL A 79 0.87 1.44 -2.60
CA VAL A 79 -0.60 1.39 -2.52
C VAL A 79 -1.02 0.30 -1.55
N VAL A 80 -1.90 0.67 -0.63
CA VAL A 80 -2.45 -0.21 0.40
C VAL A 80 -3.94 -0.34 0.18
N PHE A 81 -4.38 -1.57 -0.10
CA PHE A 81 -5.79 -1.91 -0.23
C PHE A 81 -6.19 -2.94 0.83
N SER A 82 -7.15 -2.59 1.68
CA SER A 82 -7.49 -3.39 2.86
C SER A 82 -8.61 -4.42 2.66
N GLY A 83 -9.02 -4.71 1.41
CA GLY A 83 -10.05 -5.74 1.18
C GLY A 83 -11.42 -5.39 1.77
N GLN A 84 -11.74 -4.10 1.93
CA GLN A 84 -12.98 -3.64 2.55
C GLN A 84 -14.24 -3.92 1.71
N SER A 85 -14.09 -4.17 0.42
CA SER A 85 -15.17 -4.53 -0.51
C SER A 85 -15.39 -6.05 -0.60
N PHE A 86 -14.51 -6.85 -0.01
CA PHE A 86 -14.64 -8.31 -0.04
C PHE A 86 -15.88 -8.78 0.69
N ASN A 87 -16.54 -9.79 0.11
CA ASN A 87 -17.79 -10.33 0.60
C ASN A 87 -17.92 -11.81 0.20
N LYS A 88 -18.97 -12.47 0.70
CA LYS A 88 -19.19 -13.92 0.53
C LYS A 88 -19.37 -14.39 -0.92
N LYS A 89 -19.56 -13.48 -1.89
CA LYS A 89 -19.60 -13.82 -3.32
C LYS A 89 -18.21 -14.11 -3.89
N ILE A 90 -17.16 -13.62 -3.24
CA ILE A 90 -15.77 -13.93 -3.57
C ILE A 90 -15.38 -15.25 -2.88
N SER A 91 -14.76 -16.15 -3.63
CA SER A 91 -14.20 -17.39 -3.09
C SER A 91 -12.68 -17.32 -3.12
N PHE A 92 -12.04 -17.75 -2.04
CA PHE A 92 -10.60 -17.94 -1.91
C PHE A 92 -10.32 -19.41 -1.59
N GLU A 93 -9.07 -19.84 -1.75
CA GLU A 93 -8.62 -21.18 -1.30
C GLU A 93 -8.86 -21.39 0.21
N SER A 94 -8.76 -20.32 1.00
CA SER A 94 -9.05 -20.35 2.45
C SER A 94 -10.54 -20.28 2.78
N GLY A 95 -11.44 -20.36 1.79
CA GLY A 95 -12.89 -20.29 1.96
C GLY A 95 -13.52 -19.00 1.45
N LYS A 96 -14.70 -18.65 1.96
CA LYS A 96 -15.45 -17.49 1.48
C LYS A 96 -14.81 -16.16 1.92
N GLY A 97 -14.79 -15.22 0.98
CA GLY A 97 -14.33 -13.87 1.24
C GLY A 97 -15.19 -13.16 2.29
N HIS A 98 -14.53 -12.29 3.05
CA HIS A 98 -15.15 -11.42 4.02
C HIS A 98 -14.37 -10.11 4.08
N LYS A 99 -15.04 -9.08 4.61
CA LYS A 99 -14.47 -7.74 4.75
C LYS A 99 -13.16 -7.81 5.54
N TYR A 100 -12.10 -7.21 5.00
CA TYR A 100 -10.73 -7.23 5.57
C TYR A 100 -10.08 -8.61 5.64
N GLY A 101 -10.57 -9.60 4.87
CA GLY A 101 -10.03 -10.95 4.84
C GLY A 101 -8.67 -11.09 4.16
N ALA A 102 -8.20 -10.05 3.46
CA ALA A 102 -6.83 -9.94 2.96
C ALA A 102 -6.44 -8.47 2.80
N ILE A 103 -5.15 -8.23 2.57
CA ILE A 103 -4.58 -6.90 2.31
C ILE A 103 -3.64 -7.01 1.10
N ALA A 104 -3.66 -6.01 0.22
CA ALA A 104 -2.66 -5.82 -0.81
C ALA A 104 -1.71 -4.68 -0.39
N LEU A 105 -0.41 -4.93 -0.56
CA LEU A 105 0.66 -3.97 -0.40
C LEU A 105 1.41 -3.96 -1.73
N GLU A 106 1.30 -2.86 -2.47
CA GLU A 106 1.69 -2.76 -3.88
C GLU A 106 2.82 -1.72 -4.05
N PRO A 107 4.10 -2.12 -3.97
CA PRO A 107 5.22 -1.24 -4.25
C PRO A 107 5.24 -0.83 -5.73
N GLN A 108 5.15 0.47 -6.01
CA GLN A 108 5.09 1.03 -7.36
C GLN A 108 5.63 2.45 -7.40
N MET A 109 5.80 3.02 -8.60
CA MET A 109 5.94 4.48 -8.68
C MET A 109 4.64 5.12 -8.20
N LEU A 110 4.71 6.31 -7.61
CA LEU A 110 3.50 7.03 -7.19
C LEU A 110 2.44 7.04 -8.32
N PRO A 111 1.17 6.68 -8.02
CA PRO A 111 0.12 6.69 -9.03
C PRO A 111 0.04 8.04 -9.76
N ASP A 112 -0.32 8.00 -11.04
CA ASP A 112 -0.47 9.19 -11.89
C ASP A 112 0.83 9.99 -12.14
N THR A 113 2.02 9.39 -11.93
CA THR A 113 3.32 10.04 -12.18
C THR A 113 3.43 10.67 -13.58
N ALA A 114 2.82 10.07 -14.62
CA ALA A 114 2.86 10.62 -15.97
C ALA A 114 2.24 12.03 -16.09
N ASN A 115 1.30 12.38 -15.20
CA ASN A 115 0.64 13.69 -15.17
C ASN A 115 1.19 14.61 -14.07
N HIS A 116 2.06 14.10 -13.19
CA HIS A 116 2.68 14.84 -12.08
C HIS A 116 4.20 14.66 -12.11
N PRO A 117 4.95 15.49 -12.86
CA PRO A 117 6.40 15.34 -13.00
C PRO A 117 7.19 15.34 -11.68
N SER A 118 6.65 15.97 -10.63
CA SER A 118 7.24 15.96 -9.28
C SER A 118 7.19 14.59 -8.59
N PHE A 119 6.42 13.64 -9.11
CA PHE A 119 6.33 12.27 -8.57
C PHE A 119 7.43 11.34 -9.08
N GLY A 120 8.20 11.78 -10.09
CA GLY A 120 9.28 11.02 -10.70
C GLY A 120 9.08 10.83 -12.20
N ASP A 121 9.70 9.78 -12.74
CA ASP A 121 9.65 9.45 -14.17
C ASP A 121 9.25 7.98 -14.37
N VAL A 122 8.24 7.76 -15.20
CA VAL A 122 7.76 6.43 -15.63
C VAL A 122 7.98 6.19 -17.13
N SER A 123 8.67 7.09 -17.82
CA SER A 123 8.93 6.98 -19.25
C SER A 123 9.87 5.81 -19.56
N LEU A 124 9.57 5.10 -20.65
CA LEU A 124 10.43 4.07 -21.23
C LEU A 124 10.74 4.46 -22.67
N LYS A 125 11.94 5.00 -22.90
CA LYS A 125 12.36 5.46 -24.23
C LYS A 125 12.67 4.27 -25.15
N ALA A 126 12.45 4.45 -26.45
CA ALA A 126 12.76 3.42 -27.44
C ALA A 126 14.22 2.94 -27.31
N GLY A 127 14.42 1.62 -27.34
CA GLY A 127 15.74 1.00 -27.18
C GLY A 127 16.33 1.05 -25.77
N LYS A 128 15.60 1.52 -24.76
CA LYS A 128 16.04 1.47 -23.36
C LYS A 128 15.39 0.29 -22.62
N THR A 129 16.20 -0.37 -21.79
CA THR A 129 15.75 -1.36 -20.82
C THR A 129 15.73 -0.72 -19.44
N THR A 130 14.67 -0.96 -18.67
CA THR A 130 14.60 -0.60 -17.26
C THR A 130 14.25 -1.85 -16.45
N THR A 131 14.85 -1.96 -15.27
CA THR A 131 14.60 -3.05 -14.33
C THR A 131 14.12 -2.44 -13.02
N LYS A 132 13.10 -3.05 -12.43
CA LYS A 132 12.57 -2.67 -11.11
C LYS A 132 12.35 -3.95 -10.32
N THR A 133 12.88 -3.98 -9.11
CA THR A 133 12.84 -5.17 -8.25
C THR A 133 11.97 -4.89 -7.03
N ILE A 134 11.20 -5.89 -6.64
CA ILE A 134 10.50 -5.93 -5.35
C ILE A 134 10.89 -7.26 -4.72
N THR A 135 11.48 -7.19 -3.53
CA THR A 135 11.84 -8.38 -2.75
C THR A 135 10.84 -8.58 -1.63
N TYR A 136 10.38 -9.82 -1.47
CA TYR A 136 9.51 -10.25 -0.39
C TYR A 136 10.29 -11.22 0.48
N GLN A 137 10.76 -10.72 1.63
CA GLN A 137 11.40 -11.58 2.63
C GLN A 137 10.32 -12.13 3.56
N ILE A 138 10.29 -13.45 3.72
CA ILE A 138 9.29 -14.14 4.54
C ILE A 138 10.00 -14.79 5.73
N ASP A 139 9.55 -14.47 6.93
CA ASP A 139 10.00 -15.08 8.19
C ASP A 139 8.88 -15.95 8.78
N TYR A 140 9.21 -17.08 9.41
CA TYR A 140 8.29 -18.05 10.03
C TYR A 140 8.70 -18.39 11.46
#